data_AF-A0A969VX59-F1
#
_entry.id   AF-A0A969VX59-F1
#
_cell.length_a   1.000
_cell.length_b   1.000
_cell.length_c   1.000
_cell.angle_alpha   90.00
_cell.angle_beta   90.00
_cell.angle_gamma   90.00
#
_symmetry.space_group_name_H-M   'P 1'
#
loop_
_entity.id
_entity.type
_entity.pdbx_description
1 polymer ?
#
loop_
_entity_poly.entity_id
_entity_poly.type
_entity_poly.pdbx_seq_one_letter_code
_entity_poly.pdbx_strand_id
1 'polypeptide(L)'
;MDDLRAFRSIVEDPESEIDIPPAIAAFFTEPSDTPPSEDFPMFRGVSSISGVTSSDGGGEDLFFPKPFNGEQVQIVQRLAVRDGVVVQGPPGTGKTHTIANIISHYLAKGKRVLVTSQKSPALKVLREQLPEAVRPLAVSLLDSDREGLKQFQASVDTISERLQHQRRDVLEREIATLDTRIDGAHRLLAVIDREVDEIGRQALSEISIDGQRIYPLEAARDIVSSFGEAHWLDDHIDDRNEHDLRISEEDFARLREARFALGDDIFYLGRAIPDAELLSNRDAILDAHAALMRPPRSKPILPRVRSLDCATSKRKRCVAQSSWRDGCWPGAMPS
;
A
#
# COMPACT_ATOMS: atom_id res chain seq x y z
N MET A 1 21.93 -14.20 42.66
CA MET A 1 22.42 -13.40 43.81
C MET A 1 23.86 -12.96 43.60
N ASP A 2 24.74 -13.81 43.07
CA ASP A 2 26.13 -13.43 42.79
C ASP A 2 26.27 -12.44 41.61
N ASP A 3 25.43 -12.53 40.57
CA ASP A 3 25.44 -11.54 39.49
C ASP A 3 25.07 -10.12 39.95
N LEU A 4 24.15 -10.01 40.92
CA LEU A 4 23.78 -8.72 41.52
C LEU A 4 24.90 -8.16 42.41
N ARG A 5 25.71 -9.03 43.04
CA ARG A 5 26.90 -8.61 43.79
C ARG A 5 28.04 -8.21 42.86
N ALA A 6 28.24 -8.93 41.76
CA ALA A 6 29.21 -8.58 40.73
C ALA A 6 28.84 -7.26 40.03
N PHE A 7 27.56 -7.05 39.72
CA PHE A 7 27.07 -5.78 39.21
C PHE A 7 27.27 -4.64 40.21
N ARG A 8 26.97 -4.87 41.50
CA ARG A 8 27.23 -3.89 42.55
C ARG A 8 28.72 -3.56 42.69
N SER A 9 29.62 -4.56 42.64
CA SER A 9 31.06 -4.31 42.75
C SER A 9 31.61 -3.54 41.56
N ILE A 10 31.02 -3.72 40.37
CA ILE A 10 31.36 -2.94 39.18
C ILE A 10 30.87 -1.50 39.37
N VAL A 11 29.61 -1.29 39.78
CA VAL A 11 29.03 0.05 40.03
C VAL A 11 29.74 0.83 41.15
N GLU A 12 30.27 0.14 42.16
CA GLU A 12 30.98 0.76 43.29
C GLU A 12 32.47 1.07 42.99
N ASP A 13 33.00 0.67 41.84
CA ASP A 13 34.39 0.94 41.44
C ASP A 13 34.51 2.29 40.70
N PRO A 14 35.13 3.32 41.33
CA PRO A 14 35.18 4.68 40.79
C PRO A 14 36.08 4.83 39.55
N GLU A 15 36.90 3.84 39.21
CA GLU A 15 37.70 3.82 37.97
C GLU A 15 37.00 3.06 36.83
N SER A 16 35.86 2.41 37.09
CA SER A 16 35.13 1.70 36.05
C SER A 16 34.30 2.67 35.20
N GLU A 17 34.72 2.86 33.95
CA GLU A 17 33.92 3.51 32.93
C GLU A 17 32.83 2.50 32.48
N ILE A 18 31.74 2.42 33.25
CA ILE A 18 30.62 1.53 32.92
C ILE A 18 29.89 2.15 31.73
N ASP A 19 30.04 1.54 30.57
CA ASP A 19 29.20 1.82 29.41
C ASP A 19 27.79 1.29 29.67
N ILE A 20 26.95 2.13 30.28
CA ILE A 20 25.55 1.80 30.60
C ILE A 20 24.76 1.92 29.29
N PRO A 21 24.08 0.85 28.83
CA PRO A 21 23.21 0.93 27.67
C PRO A 21 22.19 2.06 27.81
N PRO A 22 21.87 2.81 26.74
CA PRO A 22 20.92 3.93 26.79
C PRO A 22 19.59 3.59 27.49
N ALA A 23 19.07 2.38 27.24
CA ALA A 23 17.89 1.85 27.89
C ALA A 23 17.98 1.78 29.43
N ILE A 24 19.15 1.45 29.98
CA ILE A 24 19.38 1.39 31.42
C ILE A 24 19.62 2.80 31.96
N ALA A 25 20.36 3.63 31.21
CA ALA A 25 20.58 5.04 31.55
C ALA A 25 19.26 5.82 31.63
N ALA A 26 18.29 5.49 30.77
CA ALA A 26 16.97 6.11 30.75
C ALA A 26 16.19 5.98 32.09
N PHE A 27 16.45 4.93 32.88
CA PHE A 27 15.84 4.77 34.22
C PHE A 27 16.41 5.75 35.26
N PHE A 28 17.57 6.35 35.00
CA PHE A 28 18.26 7.27 35.90
C PHE A 28 18.13 8.73 35.47
N THR A 29 17.57 9.01 34.30
CA THR A 29 17.26 10.35 33.80
C THR A 29 15.83 10.76 34.13
N GLU A 30 15.62 12.03 34.48
CA GLU A 30 14.27 12.57 34.66
C GLU A 30 13.48 12.52 33.34
N PRO A 31 12.20 12.11 33.39
CA PRO A 31 11.37 12.07 32.20
C PRO A 31 11.16 13.49 31.64
N SER A 32 11.29 13.65 30.33
CA SER A 32 10.99 14.92 29.66
C SER A 32 9.49 15.18 29.60
N ASP A 33 9.08 16.41 29.90
CA ASP A 33 7.70 16.89 29.75
C ASP A 33 7.33 17.26 28.30
N THR A 34 8.32 17.30 27.40
CA THR A 34 8.09 17.57 25.98
C THR A 34 7.96 16.27 25.20
N PRO A 35 6.83 16.05 24.48
CA PRO A 35 6.70 14.88 23.63
C PRO A 35 7.75 14.96 22.51
N PRO A 36 8.61 13.95 22.35
CA PRO A 36 9.63 13.99 21.32
C PRO A 36 8.95 13.91 19.95
N SER A 37 9.34 14.81 19.04
CA SER A 37 9.01 14.70 17.62
C SER A 37 9.93 13.65 17.00
N GLU A 38 9.42 12.43 16.86
CA GLU A 38 10.20 11.30 16.35
C GLU A 38 9.74 10.95 14.93
N ASP A 39 10.71 10.88 14.02
CA ASP A 39 10.50 10.31 12.69
C ASP A 39 10.54 8.79 12.81
N PHE A 40 9.37 8.16 12.69
CA PHE A 40 9.27 6.70 12.71
C PHE A 40 9.71 6.12 11.37
N PRO A 41 10.46 4.98 11.37
CA PRO A 41 10.80 4.33 10.13
C PRO A 41 9.53 3.83 9.43
N MET A 42 9.48 4.04 8.12
CA MET A 42 8.41 3.53 7.28
C MET A 42 8.78 2.12 6.82
N PHE A 43 7.79 1.23 6.75
CA PHE A 43 7.98 -0.12 6.24
C PHE A 43 7.38 -0.23 4.83
N ARG A 44 8.09 -0.83 3.90
CA ARG A 44 7.54 -1.11 2.56
C ARG A 44 6.62 -2.33 2.59
N GLY A 45 5.67 -2.37 1.65
CA GLY A 45 4.78 -3.52 1.45
C GLY A 45 3.60 -3.62 2.42
N VAL A 46 3.24 -2.53 3.11
CA VAL A 46 2.16 -2.49 4.11
C VAL A 46 1.05 -1.52 3.70
N SER A 47 0.53 -1.69 2.48
CA SER A 47 -0.37 -0.73 1.81
C SER A 47 -1.69 -0.45 2.53
N SER A 48 -2.15 -1.37 3.39
CA SER A 48 -3.44 -1.25 4.09
C SER A 48 -3.39 -0.41 5.36
N ILE A 49 -2.20 0.06 5.78
CA ILE A 49 -2.02 0.75 7.08
C ILE A 49 -1.47 2.16 6.84
N SER A 50 -2.35 3.15 7.05
CA SER A 50 -1.99 4.57 6.94
C SER A 50 -0.92 4.98 7.97
N GLY A 51 0.03 5.81 7.54
CA GLY A 51 1.11 6.35 8.38
C GLY A 51 2.26 5.39 8.69
N VAL A 52 2.20 4.15 8.19
CA VAL A 52 3.21 3.11 8.45
C VAL A 52 3.96 2.70 7.18
N THR A 53 3.29 2.81 6.02
CA THR A 53 3.81 2.36 4.73
C THR A 53 4.30 3.47 3.83
N SER A 54 5.34 3.18 3.05
CA SER A 54 5.70 4.01 1.90
C SER A 54 4.92 3.55 0.66
N SER A 55 4.51 4.50 -0.18
CA SER A 55 3.85 4.23 -1.47
C SER A 55 4.84 4.24 -2.64
N ASP A 56 6.07 4.67 -2.41
CA ASP A 56 7.16 4.67 -3.38
C ASP A 56 7.99 3.37 -3.37
N GLY A 57 7.71 2.47 -2.41
CA GLY A 57 8.48 1.23 -2.20
C GLY A 57 9.78 1.43 -1.41
N GLY A 58 10.00 2.62 -0.84
CA GLY A 58 11.10 2.92 0.08
C GLY A 58 10.84 2.44 1.52
N GLY A 59 11.81 2.59 2.41
CA GLY A 59 11.67 2.14 3.81
C GLY A 59 12.16 0.72 4.06
N GLU A 60 11.99 0.26 5.30
CA GLU A 60 12.56 -0.99 5.79
C GLU A 60 11.65 -2.20 5.52
N ASP A 61 12.24 -3.39 5.57
CA ASP A 61 11.49 -4.64 5.51
C ASP A 61 10.89 -5.01 6.86
N LEU A 62 9.62 -5.43 6.83
CA LEU A 62 8.90 -5.97 7.98
C LEU A 62 8.78 -7.50 7.83
N PHE A 63 9.22 -8.25 8.85
CA PHE A 63 9.32 -9.70 8.78
C PHE A 63 8.36 -10.36 9.79
N PHE A 64 7.07 -10.25 9.52
CA PHE A 64 6.02 -10.83 10.36
C PHE A 64 5.48 -12.13 9.75
N PRO A 65 5.69 -13.30 10.39
CA PRO A 65 5.19 -14.58 9.88
C PRO A 65 3.68 -14.78 10.08
N LYS A 66 3.02 -13.98 10.92
CA LYS A 66 1.58 -14.07 11.21
C LYS A 66 0.84 -12.80 10.79
N PRO A 67 -0.46 -12.89 10.49
CA PRO A 67 -1.30 -11.72 10.24
C PRO A 67 -1.18 -10.67 11.35
N PHE A 68 -1.20 -9.41 10.96
CA PHE A 68 -0.98 -8.27 11.84
C PHE A 68 -1.86 -7.07 11.44
N ASN A 69 -1.94 -6.08 12.33
CA ASN A 69 -2.65 -4.82 12.12
C ASN A 69 -1.69 -3.62 12.30
N GLY A 70 -2.19 -2.40 12.06
CA GLY A 70 -1.35 -1.20 12.13
C GLY A 70 -0.75 -0.94 13.51
N GLU A 71 -1.51 -1.17 14.57
CA GLU A 71 -1.02 -1.02 15.95
C GLU A 71 0.18 -1.93 16.24
N GLN A 72 0.17 -3.16 15.71
CA GLN A 72 1.28 -4.09 15.88
C GLN A 72 2.54 -3.65 15.12
N VAL A 73 2.40 -3.01 13.96
CA VAL A 73 3.55 -2.45 13.24
C VAL A 73 4.11 -1.22 13.96
N GLN A 74 3.25 -0.37 14.52
CA GLN A 74 3.66 0.80 15.30
C GLN A 74 4.53 0.42 16.51
N ILE A 75 4.34 -0.78 17.09
CA ILE A 75 5.22 -1.26 18.17
C ILE A 75 6.67 -1.36 17.67
N VAL A 76 6.89 -1.94 16.47
CA VAL A 76 8.23 -2.07 15.88
C VAL A 76 8.77 -0.70 15.46
N GLN A 77 7.94 0.18 14.91
CA GLN A 77 8.35 1.56 14.61
C GLN A 77 8.86 2.28 15.86
N ARG A 78 8.13 2.19 16.97
CA ARG A 78 8.54 2.80 18.24
C ARG A 78 9.79 2.15 18.82
N LEU A 79 9.91 0.82 18.76
CA LEU A 79 11.11 0.10 19.21
C LEU A 79 12.35 0.36 18.33
N ALA A 80 12.19 0.94 17.14
CA ALA A 80 13.32 1.33 16.31
C ALA A 80 13.95 2.66 16.75
N VAL A 81 13.16 3.54 17.39
CA VAL A 81 13.60 4.87 17.85
C VAL A 81 13.68 4.99 19.37
N ARG A 82 13.04 4.07 20.12
CA ARG A 82 13.01 4.06 21.58
C ARG A 82 13.64 2.80 22.16
N ASP A 83 14.23 2.97 23.33
CA ASP A 83 14.82 1.91 24.12
C ASP A 83 13.80 0.90 24.69
N GLY A 84 12.54 1.31 24.83
CA GLY A 84 11.50 0.46 25.42
C GLY A 84 10.08 0.90 25.06
N VAL A 85 9.19 -0.08 24.94
CA VAL A 85 7.76 0.14 24.66
C VAL A 85 6.92 -0.76 25.55
N VAL A 86 5.94 -0.15 26.24
CA VAL A 86 4.93 -0.88 27.02
C VAL A 86 3.70 -1.09 26.14
N VAL A 87 3.29 -2.35 25.98
CA VAL A 87 2.13 -2.73 25.17
C VAL A 87 1.02 -3.25 26.05
N GLN A 88 -0.08 -2.51 26.12
CA GLN A 88 -1.29 -2.91 26.83
C GLN A 88 -2.41 -3.25 25.83
N GLY A 89 -3.26 -4.20 26.21
CA GLY A 89 -4.35 -4.67 25.36
C GLY A 89 -5.32 -5.56 26.14
N PRO A 90 -6.61 -5.58 25.79
CA PRO A 90 -7.60 -6.50 26.37
C PRO A 90 -7.20 -7.98 26.22
N PRO A 91 -7.71 -8.90 27.06
CA PRO A 91 -7.48 -10.33 26.88
C PRO A 91 -8.02 -10.79 25.51
N GLY A 92 -7.28 -11.68 24.83
CA GLY A 92 -7.67 -12.20 23.51
C GLY A 92 -7.25 -11.35 22.30
N THR A 93 -6.64 -10.17 22.50
CA THR A 93 -6.21 -9.25 21.41
C THR A 93 -4.90 -9.65 20.70
N GLY A 94 -4.52 -10.93 20.76
CA GLY A 94 -3.39 -11.44 19.99
C GLY A 94 -2.01 -11.02 20.49
N LYS A 95 -1.84 -10.57 21.75
CA LYS A 95 -0.52 -10.18 22.30
C LYS A 95 0.56 -11.23 22.09
N THR A 96 0.24 -12.50 22.28
CA THR A 96 1.20 -13.60 22.04
C THR A 96 1.59 -13.71 20.57
N HIS A 97 0.67 -13.45 19.64
CA HIS A 97 0.98 -13.35 18.21
C HIS A 97 1.88 -12.15 17.93
N THR A 98 1.60 -11.01 18.55
CA THR A 98 2.42 -9.81 18.45
C THR A 98 3.86 -10.07 18.91
N ILE A 99 4.04 -10.73 20.06
CA ILE A 99 5.37 -11.09 20.57
C ILE A 99 6.09 -12.03 19.58
N ALA A 100 5.40 -13.03 19.04
CA ALA A 100 6.00 -13.93 18.04
C ALA A 100 6.46 -13.18 16.78
N ASN A 101 5.63 -12.25 16.27
CA ASN A 101 5.97 -11.41 15.13
C ASN A 101 7.20 -10.52 15.40
N ILE A 102 7.25 -9.89 16.57
CA ILE A 102 8.39 -9.06 16.99
C ILE A 102 9.68 -9.89 17.10
N ILE A 103 9.61 -11.07 17.73
CA ILE A 103 10.76 -11.99 17.82
C ILE A 103 11.25 -12.36 16.43
N SER A 104 10.35 -12.79 15.55
CA SER A 104 10.72 -13.16 14.17
C SER A 104 11.33 -12.00 13.39
N HIS A 105 10.83 -10.77 13.58
CA HIS A 105 11.39 -9.59 12.95
C HIS A 105 12.84 -9.32 13.36
N TYR A 106 13.12 -9.34 14.66
CA TYR A 106 14.47 -9.10 15.16
C TYR A 106 15.43 -10.25 14.83
N LEU A 107 14.95 -11.50 14.86
CA LEU A 107 15.75 -12.66 14.43
C LEU A 107 16.10 -12.58 12.94
N ALA A 108 15.15 -12.18 12.08
CA ALA A 108 15.42 -11.96 10.65
C ALA A 108 16.46 -10.87 10.41
N LYS A 109 16.47 -9.82 11.26
CA LYS A 109 17.51 -8.77 11.28
C LYS A 109 18.84 -9.20 11.94
N GLY A 110 19.00 -10.48 12.27
CA GLY A 110 20.22 -11.02 12.88
C GLY A 110 20.44 -10.61 14.34
N LYS A 111 19.42 -10.11 15.03
CA LYS A 111 19.49 -9.73 16.45
C LYS A 111 19.21 -10.94 17.35
N ARG A 112 19.69 -10.87 18.59
CA ARG A 112 19.42 -11.87 19.64
C ARG A 112 18.30 -11.34 20.54
N VAL A 113 17.33 -12.18 20.86
CA VAL A 113 16.15 -11.79 21.66
C VAL A 113 16.07 -12.67 22.90
N LEU A 114 16.02 -12.05 24.08
CA LEU A 114 15.72 -12.72 25.34
C LEU A 114 14.26 -12.49 25.68
N VAL A 115 13.53 -13.56 25.96
CA VAL A 115 12.13 -13.49 26.40
C VAL A 115 12.02 -14.00 27.82
N THR A 116 11.39 -13.21 28.68
CA THR A 116 11.10 -13.56 30.07
C THR A 116 9.61 -13.47 30.36
N SER A 117 9.14 -14.26 31.31
CA SER A 117 7.74 -14.30 31.75
C SER A 117 7.68 -14.74 33.20
N GLN A 118 6.74 -14.18 33.96
CA GLN A 118 6.46 -14.63 35.33
C GLN A 118 5.93 -16.07 35.38
N LYS A 119 5.26 -16.53 34.32
CA LYS A 119 4.62 -17.86 34.26
C LYS A 119 5.23 -18.72 33.14
N SER A 120 5.77 -19.88 33.49
CA SER A 120 6.38 -20.85 32.57
C SER A 120 5.46 -21.31 31.42
N PRO A 121 4.14 -21.55 31.62
CA PRO A 121 3.25 -21.94 30.52
C PRO A 121 3.16 -20.91 29.38
N ALA A 122 3.31 -19.62 29.68
CA ALA A 122 3.25 -18.58 28.66
C ALA A 122 4.41 -18.68 27.65
N LEU A 123 5.60 -19.08 28.12
CA LEU A 123 6.77 -19.29 27.26
C LEU A 123 6.59 -20.50 26.33
N LYS A 124 5.93 -21.57 26.81
CA LYS A 124 5.60 -22.74 25.98
C LYS A 124 4.64 -22.37 24.84
N VAL A 125 3.55 -21.68 25.17
CA VAL A 125 2.57 -21.19 24.17
C VAL A 125 3.25 -20.25 23.18
N LEU A 126 4.10 -19.34 23.65
CA LEU A 126 4.83 -18.44 22.76
C LEU A 126 5.75 -19.20 21.80
N ARG A 127 6.46 -20.23 22.26
CA ARG A 127 7.30 -21.06 21.38
C ARG A 127 6.48 -21.73 20.28
N GLU A 128 5.28 -22.21 20.58
CA GLU A 128 4.36 -22.78 19.59
C GLU A 128 3.89 -21.74 18.56
N GLN A 129 3.87 -20.45 18.92
CA GLN A 129 3.57 -19.39 17.97
C GLN A 129 4.72 -19.06 17.02
N LEU A 130 5.96 -19.44 17.32
CA LEU A 130 7.08 -19.22 16.41
C LEU A 130 7.02 -20.17 15.19
N PRO A 131 7.55 -19.75 14.02
CA PRO A 131 7.65 -20.62 12.84
C PRO A 131 8.46 -21.89 13.12
N GLU A 132 8.08 -23.02 12.53
CA GLU A 132 8.72 -24.32 12.77
C GLU A 132 10.22 -24.32 12.51
N ALA A 133 10.68 -23.59 11.49
CA ALA A 133 12.10 -23.46 11.17
C ALA A 133 12.90 -22.78 12.30
N VAL A 134 12.27 -21.88 13.06
CA VAL A 134 12.87 -21.04 14.10
C VAL A 134 12.71 -21.67 15.50
N ARG A 135 11.67 -22.47 15.74
CA ARG A 135 11.42 -23.11 17.06
C ARG A 135 12.63 -23.81 17.67
N PRO A 136 13.45 -24.58 16.92
CA PRO A 136 14.64 -25.23 17.48
C PRO A 136 15.76 -24.27 17.89
N LEU A 137 15.72 -23.02 17.41
CA LEU A 137 16.65 -21.97 17.81
C LEU A 137 16.20 -21.26 19.10
N ALA A 138 14.93 -21.42 19.48
CA ALA A 138 14.35 -20.81 20.67
C ALA A 138 14.55 -21.71 21.89
N VAL A 139 15.63 -21.44 22.62
CA VAL A 139 15.96 -22.11 23.87
C VAL A 139 15.13 -21.52 25.01
N SER A 140 14.35 -22.38 25.69
CA SER A 140 13.55 -21.98 26.86
C SER A 140 14.18 -22.56 28.13
N LEU A 141 14.85 -21.72 28.92
CA LEU A 141 15.31 -22.08 30.26
C LEU A 141 14.16 -21.80 31.24
N LEU A 142 13.45 -22.86 31.64
CA LEU A 142 12.38 -22.80 32.64
C LEU A 142 12.92 -23.21 34.02
N ASP A 143 12.35 -22.66 35.09
CA ASP A 143 12.66 -23.08 36.45
C ASP A 143 12.27 -24.56 36.67
N SER A 144 13.24 -25.32 37.15
CA SER A 144 13.26 -26.74 37.55
C SER A 144 13.22 -27.84 36.45
N ASP A 145 14.32 -28.59 36.44
CA ASP A 145 14.51 -30.04 36.25
C ASP A 145 14.17 -30.78 34.95
N ARG A 146 15.24 -31.37 34.40
CA ARG A 146 15.36 -32.36 33.31
C ARG A 146 14.74 -31.99 31.97
N GLU A 147 13.51 -31.52 31.92
CA GLU A 147 12.79 -31.26 30.67
C GLU A 147 13.34 -30.03 29.94
N GLY A 148 13.62 -28.95 30.68
CA GLY A 148 14.29 -27.76 30.13
C GLY A 148 15.70 -28.08 29.62
N LEU A 149 16.47 -28.88 30.37
CA LEU A 149 17.80 -29.36 29.98
C LEU A 149 17.76 -30.28 28.75
N LYS A 150 16.78 -31.18 28.66
CA LYS A 150 16.56 -32.01 27.45
C LYS A 150 16.25 -31.14 26.23
N GLN A 151 15.37 -30.14 26.40
CA GLN A 151 15.03 -29.22 25.31
C GLN A 151 16.22 -28.36 24.91
N PHE A 152 17.01 -27.90 25.87
CA PHE A 152 18.27 -27.21 25.63
C PHE A 152 19.22 -28.09 24.81
N GLN A 153 19.47 -29.33 25.27
CA GLN A 153 20.36 -30.26 24.59
C GLN A 153 19.87 -30.56 23.17
N ALA A 154 18.58 -30.87 22.99
CA ALA A 154 18.00 -31.11 21.67
C ALA A 154 18.14 -29.90 20.73
N SER A 155 18.01 -28.67 21.26
CA SER A 155 18.21 -27.44 20.49
C SER A 155 19.67 -27.28 20.07
N VAL A 156 20.62 -27.52 20.99
CA VAL A 156 22.07 -27.50 20.72
C VAL A 156 22.46 -28.55 19.69
N ASP A 157 21.96 -29.77 19.82
CA ASP A 157 22.22 -30.86 18.87
C ASP A 157 21.69 -30.49 17.49
N THR A 158 20.46 -29.98 17.40
CA THR A 158 19.84 -29.51 16.15
C THR A 158 20.63 -28.36 15.51
N ILE A 159 21.07 -27.38 16.30
CA ILE A 159 21.88 -26.26 15.81
C ILE A 159 23.22 -26.76 15.30
N SER A 160 23.87 -27.66 16.03
CA SER A 160 25.16 -28.23 15.66
C SER A 160 25.05 -29.05 14.37
N GLU A 161 24.01 -29.88 14.25
CA GLU A 161 23.71 -30.63 13.03
C GLU A 161 23.48 -29.70 11.83
N ARG A 162 22.67 -28.63 12.02
CA ARG A 162 22.45 -27.62 10.98
C ARG A 162 23.75 -26.93 10.56
N LEU A 163 24.60 -26.54 11.51
CA LEU A 163 25.88 -25.89 11.22
C LEU A 163 26.86 -26.82 10.48
N GLN A 164 26.78 -28.14 10.72
CA GLN A 164 27.62 -29.12 10.03
C GLN A 164 27.17 -29.38 8.58
N HIS A 165 25.85 -29.39 8.34
CA HIS A 165 25.30 -29.73 7.02
C HIS A 165 25.02 -28.50 6.15
N GLN A 166 24.76 -27.33 6.75
CA GLN A 166 24.49 -26.11 6.01
C GLN A 166 25.79 -25.39 5.69
N ARG A 167 26.10 -25.37 4.40
CA ARG A 167 27.17 -24.53 3.89
C ARG A 167 26.72 -23.07 3.88
N ARG A 168 27.48 -22.22 4.58
CA ARG A 168 27.23 -20.77 4.66
C ARG A 168 27.06 -20.12 3.28
N ASP A 169 27.87 -20.52 2.30
CA ASP A 169 27.81 -19.97 0.94
C ASP A 169 26.51 -20.31 0.20
N VAL A 170 25.86 -21.43 0.53
CA VAL A 170 24.57 -21.80 -0.06
C VAL A 170 23.45 -20.96 0.57
N LEU A 171 23.47 -20.81 1.90
CA LEU A 171 22.49 -19.98 2.62
C LEU A 171 22.57 -18.52 2.20
N GLU A 172 23.77 -17.96 2.03
CA GLU A 172 23.95 -16.57 1.57
C GLU A 172 23.37 -16.35 0.16
N ARG A 173 23.51 -17.32 -0.75
CA ARG A 173 22.87 -17.25 -2.07
C ARG A 173 21.35 -17.36 -2.00
N GLU A 174 20.84 -18.21 -1.11
CA GLU A 174 19.40 -18.37 -0.90
C GLU A 174 18.79 -17.07 -0.34
N ILE A 175 19.43 -16.45 0.65
CA ILE A 175 19.04 -15.15 1.21
C ILE A 175 19.00 -14.10 0.09
N ALA A 176 20.07 -13.96 -0.69
CA ALA A 176 20.10 -12.99 -1.80
C ALA A 176 18.99 -13.22 -2.84
N THR A 177 18.64 -14.50 -3.09
CA THR A 177 17.55 -14.87 -4.00
C THR A 177 16.19 -14.47 -3.40
N LEU A 178 15.98 -14.71 -2.11
CA LEU A 178 14.77 -14.32 -1.40
C LEU A 178 14.62 -12.81 -1.32
N ASP A 179 15.70 -12.07 -1.03
CA ASP A 179 15.71 -10.60 -1.02
C ASP A 179 15.29 -10.03 -2.38
N THR A 180 15.82 -10.59 -3.48
CA THR A 180 15.43 -10.19 -4.84
C THR A 180 13.94 -10.45 -5.10
N ARG A 181 13.38 -11.55 -4.57
CA ARG A 181 11.96 -11.86 -4.70
C ARG A 181 11.10 -10.92 -3.85
N ILE A 182 11.54 -10.58 -2.64
CA ILE A 182 10.87 -9.62 -1.76
C ILE A 182 10.84 -8.25 -2.44
N ASP A 183 11.97 -7.78 -2.98
CA ASP A 183 12.06 -6.54 -3.73
C ASP A 183 11.11 -6.53 -4.94
N GLY A 184 11.05 -7.63 -5.69
CA GLY A 184 10.13 -7.80 -6.81
C GLY A 184 8.66 -7.69 -6.38
N ALA A 185 8.29 -8.36 -5.28
CA ALA A 185 6.95 -8.32 -4.72
C ALA A 185 6.57 -6.91 -4.24
N HIS A 186 7.48 -6.21 -3.56
CA HIS A 186 7.26 -4.83 -3.13
C HIS A 186 7.07 -3.86 -4.30
N ARG A 187 7.83 -4.02 -5.40
CA ARG A 187 7.63 -3.21 -6.61
C ARG A 187 6.26 -3.45 -7.24
N LEU A 188 5.83 -4.71 -7.31
CA LEU A 188 4.50 -5.05 -7.84
C LEU A 188 3.39 -4.45 -6.96
N LEU A 189 3.52 -4.55 -5.64
CA LEU A 189 2.59 -3.92 -4.69
C LEU A 189 2.51 -2.41 -4.93
N ALA A 190 3.65 -1.72 -5.00
CA ALA A 190 3.68 -0.27 -5.24
C ALA A 190 3.03 0.14 -6.57
N VAL A 191 3.10 -0.70 -7.62
CA VAL A 191 2.39 -0.45 -8.89
C VAL A 191 0.89 -0.59 -8.68
N ILE A 192 0.45 -1.67 -8.04
CA ILE A 192 -0.98 -1.93 -7.76
C ILE A 192 -1.56 -0.81 -6.90
N ASP A 193 -0.85 -0.38 -5.86
CA ASP A 193 -1.31 0.70 -4.97
C ASP A 193 -1.52 2.01 -5.74
N ARG A 194 -0.60 2.37 -6.64
CA ARG A 194 -0.76 3.56 -7.49
C ARG A 194 -1.95 3.44 -8.44
N GLU A 195 -2.18 2.26 -9.00
CA GLU A 195 -3.35 2.03 -9.86
C GLU A 195 -4.66 2.15 -9.07
N VAL A 196 -4.71 1.59 -7.86
CA VAL A 196 -5.87 1.70 -6.96
C VAL A 196 -6.11 3.16 -6.56
N ASP A 197 -5.06 3.89 -6.21
CA ASP A 197 -5.14 5.31 -5.88
C ASP A 197 -5.61 6.16 -7.07
N GLU A 198 -5.15 5.85 -8.28
CA GLU A 198 -5.60 6.52 -9.51
C GLU A 198 -7.09 6.29 -9.76
N ILE A 199 -7.55 5.03 -9.67
CA ILE A 199 -8.97 4.69 -9.82
C ILE A 199 -9.81 5.41 -8.77
N GLY A 200 -9.35 5.40 -7.51
CA GLY A 200 -10.01 6.11 -6.40
C GLY A 200 -10.12 7.60 -6.68
N ARG A 201 -9.03 8.23 -7.12
CA ARG A 201 -9.02 9.67 -7.46
C ARG A 201 -9.96 9.97 -8.61
N GLN A 202 -9.93 9.20 -9.71
CA GLN A 202 -10.82 9.42 -10.84
C GLN A 202 -12.30 9.25 -10.46
N ALA A 203 -12.62 8.28 -9.61
CA ALA A 203 -14.00 8.02 -9.20
C ALA A 203 -14.55 9.05 -8.20
N LEU A 204 -13.69 9.62 -7.36
CA LEU A 204 -14.06 10.48 -6.23
C LEU A 204 -13.70 11.97 -6.42
N SER A 205 -13.07 12.33 -7.54
CA SER A 205 -12.80 13.74 -7.87
C SER A 205 -14.04 14.40 -8.44
N GLU A 206 -14.36 15.58 -7.92
CA GLU A 206 -15.46 16.41 -8.41
C GLU A 206 -15.16 16.89 -9.84
N ILE A 207 -16.08 16.66 -10.76
CA ILE A 207 -16.05 17.20 -12.12
C ILE A 207 -17.19 18.19 -12.30
N SER A 208 -16.98 19.24 -13.11
CA SER A 208 -18.04 20.18 -13.47
C SER A 208 -18.52 19.95 -14.89
N ILE A 209 -19.80 19.64 -15.04
CA ILE A 209 -20.49 19.51 -16.33
C ILE A 209 -21.65 20.50 -16.29
N ASP A 210 -21.72 21.41 -17.26
CA ASP A 210 -22.77 22.43 -17.37
C ASP A 210 -23.01 23.27 -16.09
N GLY A 211 -21.93 23.54 -15.35
CA GLY A 211 -21.97 24.29 -14.09
C GLY A 211 -22.48 23.49 -12.88
N GLN A 212 -22.86 22.23 -13.07
CA GLN A 212 -23.18 21.30 -11.98
C GLN A 212 -21.94 20.53 -11.55
N ARG A 213 -21.86 20.27 -10.25
CA ARG A 213 -20.78 19.50 -9.62
C ARG A 213 -21.23 18.05 -9.54
N ILE A 214 -20.48 17.16 -10.16
CA ILE A 214 -20.83 15.76 -10.29
C ILE A 214 -19.65 14.92 -9.82
N TYR A 215 -19.92 13.92 -8.98
CA TYR A 215 -18.94 12.88 -8.67
C TYR A 215 -19.13 11.72 -9.65
N PRO A 216 -18.07 11.28 -10.37
CA PRO A 216 -18.19 10.19 -11.33
C PRO A 216 -18.78 8.91 -10.73
N LEU A 217 -18.46 8.59 -9.47
CA LEU A 217 -19.03 7.44 -8.78
C LEU A 217 -20.55 7.56 -8.56
N GLU A 218 -21.04 8.76 -8.25
CA GLU A 218 -22.48 9.01 -8.05
C GLU A 218 -23.20 8.95 -9.39
N ALA A 219 -22.69 9.64 -10.41
CA ALA A 219 -23.25 9.60 -11.76
C ALA A 219 -23.31 8.16 -12.31
N ALA A 220 -22.27 7.36 -12.10
CA ALA A 220 -22.27 5.96 -12.51
C ALA A 220 -23.35 5.14 -11.77
N ARG A 221 -23.58 5.39 -10.48
CA ARG A 221 -24.66 4.74 -9.72
C ARG A 221 -26.02 5.13 -10.25
N ASP A 222 -26.23 6.42 -10.52
CA ASP A 222 -27.48 6.95 -11.04
C ASP A 222 -27.83 6.34 -12.40
N ILE A 223 -26.85 6.27 -13.32
CA ILE A 223 -27.00 5.62 -14.63
C ILE A 223 -27.39 4.14 -14.47
N VAL A 224 -26.75 3.42 -13.54
CA VAL A 224 -27.05 2.00 -13.31
C VAL A 224 -28.45 1.81 -12.71
N SER A 225 -28.88 2.68 -11.78
CA SER A 225 -30.24 2.61 -11.21
C SER A 225 -31.33 2.99 -12.20
N SER A 226 -31.05 3.94 -13.09
CA SER A 226 -31.99 4.44 -14.10
C SER A 226 -31.82 3.75 -15.46
N PHE A 227 -31.11 2.62 -15.53
CA PHE A 227 -30.84 1.92 -16.80
C PHE A 227 -32.13 1.57 -17.57
N GLY A 228 -33.22 1.28 -16.85
CA GLY A 228 -34.54 1.00 -17.46
C GLY A 228 -35.26 2.21 -18.07
N GLU A 229 -34.74 3.42 -17.89
CA GLU A 229 -35.28 4.65 -18.49
C GLU A 229 -34.53 5.04 -19.78
N ALA A 230 -33.37 4.41 -20.03
CA ALA A 230 -32.47 4.71 -21.16
C ALA A 230 -32.65 3.78 -22.38
N HIS A 231 -33.83 3.18 -22.56
CA HIS A 231 -34.15 2.30 -23.71
C HIS A 231 -34.42 3.02 -25.04
N TRP A 232 -34.36 4.36 -25.05
CA TRP A 232 -34.71 5.14 -26.24
C TRP A 232 -33.58 5.22 -27.28
N LEU A 233 -32.37 4.73 -26.96
CA LEU A 233 -31.19 4.80 -27.81
C LEU A 233 -30.65 3.40 -28.18
N ASP A 234 -31.54 2.46 -28.48
CA ASP A 234 -31.20 1.09 -28.90
C ASP A 234 -30.66 0.99 -30.35
N ASP A 235 -30.47 2.14 -31.02
CA ASP A 235 -30.08 2.22 -32.42
C ASP A 235 -28.70 1.60 -32.65
N HIS A 236 -28.59 0.66 -33.58
CA HIS A 236 -27.30 0.11 -33.96
C HIS A 236 -26.58 1.09 -34.89
N ILE A 237 -25.59 1.81 -34.36
CA ILE A 237 -24.72 2.67 -35.18
C ILE A 237 -23.76 1.76 -35.97
N ASP A 238 -23.94 1.70 -37.28
CA ASP A 238 -23.01 1.02 -38.20
C ASP A 238 -22.46 1.98 -39.26
N ASP A 239 -21.40 1.55 -39.95
CA ASP A 239 -20.68 2.34 -40.95
C ASP A 239 -20.93 1.86 -42.38
N ARG A 240 -22.10 1.25 -42.61
CA ARG A 240 -22.45 0.76 -43.92
C ARG A 240 -22.74 1.95 -44.84
N ASN A 241 -22.19 1.90 -46.07
CA ASN A 241 -22.43 2.90 -47.13
C ASN A 241 -23.92 3.08 -47.50
N GLU A 242 -24.83 2.26 -46.96
CA GLU A 242 -26.26 2.48 -47.07
C GLU A 242 -26.75 3.75 -46.36
N HIS A 243 -25.98 4.25 -45.38
CA HIS A 243 -26.24 5.48 -44.64
C HIS A 243 -25.47 6.70 -45.15
N ASP A 244 -24.66 6.56 -46.21
CA ASP A 244 -24.01 7.70 -46.86
C ASP A 244 -25.06 8.69 -47.38
N LEU A 245 -24.77 9.99 -47.30
CA LEU A 245 -25.63 11.05 -47.81
C LEU A 245 -25.83 10.89 -49.33
N ARG A 246 -26.96 10.31 -49.73
CA ARG A 246 -27.36 10.13 -51.14
C ARG A 246 -28.02 11.39 -51.73
N ILE A 247 -27.45 12.56 -51.45
CA ILE A 247 -27.97 13.83 -51.96
C ILE A 247 -27.29 14.11 -53.31
N SER A 248 -28.08 14.20 -54.38
CA SER A 248 -27.58 14.57 -55.70
C SER A 248 -27.47 16.09 -55.84
N GLU A 249 -26.76 16.59 -56.86
CA GLU A 249 -26.73 18.04 -57.16
C GLU A 249 -28.11 18.61 -57.47
N GLU A 250 -29.00 17.80 -58.05
CA GLU A 250 -30.39 18.19 -58.31
C GLU A 250 -31.19 18.38 -57.01
N ASP A 251 -30.93 17.53 -56.00
CA ASP A 251 -31.52 17.69 -54.68
C ASP A 251 -31.03 18.96 -53.98
N PHE A 252 -29.74 19.31 -54.14
CA PHE A 252 -29.21 20.58 -53.66
C PHE A 252 -29.87 21.79 -54.34
N ALA A 253 -30.13 21.71 -55.65
CA ALA A 253 -30.84 22.75 -56.37
C ALA A 253 -32.28 22.92 -55.84
N ARG A 254 -32.99 21.80 -55.65
CA ARG A 254 -34.35 21.79 -55.07
C ARG A 254 -34.41 22.31 -53.64
N LEU A 255 -33.45 21.93 -52.80
CA LEU A 255 -33.33 22.44 -51.43
C LEU A 255 -33.06 23.94 -51.41
N ARG A 256 -32.25 24.45 -52.35
CA ARG A 256 -31.95 25.87 -52.48
C ARG A 256 -33.18 26.66 -52.95
N GLU A 257 -33.94 26.15 -53.92
CA GLU A 257 -35.21 26.76 -54.35
C GLU A 257 -36.24 26.75 -53.22
N ALA A 258 -36.41 25.64 -52.52
CA ALA A 258 -37.29 25.55 -51.36
C ALA A 258 -36.89 26.55 -50.27
N ARG A 259 -35.58 26.70 -49.99
CA ARG A 259 -35.07 27.71 -49.06
C ARG A 259 -35.43 29.13 -49.51
N PHE A 260 -35.30 29.44 -50.79
CA PHE A 260 -35.69 30.76 -51.31
C PHE A 260 -37.20 31.00 -51.23
N ALA A 261 -38.01 29.97 -51.46
CA ALA A 261 -39.47 30.06 -51.37
C ALA A 261 -39.97 30.23 -49.92
N LEU A 262 -39.33 29.57 -48.97
CA LEU A 262 -39.62 29.70 -47.52
C LEU A 262 -39.07 31.01 -46.93
N GLY A 263 -38.02 31.58 -47.52
CA GLY A 263 -37.55 32.94 -47.21
C GLY A 263 -37.36 33.21 -45.71
N ASP A 264 -38.13 34.19 -45.20
CA ASP A 264 -38.07 34.67 -43.81
C ASP A 264 -38.73 33.73 -42.80
N ASP A 265 -39.45 32.69 -43.25
CA ASP A 265 -40.08 31.70 -42.36
C ASP A 265 -39.07 30.71 -41.76
N ILE A 266 -37.81 30.74 -42.23
CA ILE A 266 -36.72 29.90 -41.69
C ILE A 266 -36.05 30.62 -40.51
N PHE A 267 -36.60 30.39 -39.31
CA PHE A 267 -36.14 31.02 -38.06
C PHE A 267 -34.63 30.92 -37.75
N TYR A 268 -33.96 29.87 -38.26
CA TYR A 268 -32.53 29.63 -38.03
C TYR A 268 -31.62 30.12 -39.17
N LEU A 269 -32.17 30.76 -40.20
CA LEU A 269 -31.40 31.27 -41.33
C LEU A 269 -30.36 32.30 -40.84
N GLY A 270 -29.07 32.02 -41.03
CA GLY A 270 -27.97 32.90 -40.61
C GLY A 270 -27.56 32.78 -39.14
N ARG A 271 -28.13 31.86 -38.37
CA ARG A 271 -27.61 31.52 -37.04
C ARG A 271 -26.27 30.78 -37.18
N ALA A 272 -25.33 31.07 -36.29
CA ALA A 272 -24.09 30.32 -36.20
C ALA A 272 -24.41 28.87 -35.81
N ILE A 273 -24.02 27.94 -36.68
CA ILE A 273 -24.07 26.51 -36.37
C ILE A 273 -22.93 26.25 -35.37
N PRO A 274 -23.13 25.43 -34.32
CA PRO A 274 -22.05 25.04 -33.43
C PRO A 274 -20.87 24.48 -34.22
N ASP A 275 -19.66 24.76 -33.75
CA ASP A 275 -18.46 24.24 -34.38
C ASP A 275 -18.49 22.70 -34.36
N ALA A 276 -18.36 22.09 -35.54
CA ALA A 276 -18.35 20.64 -35.67
C ALA A 276 -17.15 20.00 -34.94
N GLU A 277 -16.09 20.76 -34.68
CA GLU A 277 -14.93 20.32 -33.90
C GLU A 277 -15.23 20.16 -32.40
N LEU A 278 -16.36 20.69 -31.90
CA LEU A 278 -16.81 20.45 -30.51
C LEU A 278 -17.40 19.04 -30.34
N LEU A 279 -17.74 18.36 -31.42
CA LEU A 279 -18.18 16.96 -31.36
C LEU A 279 -16.97 16.05 -31.16
N SER A 280 -17.09 15.11 -30.22
CA SER A 280 -16.08 14.09 -30.00
C SER A 280 -15.76 13.32 -31.29
N ASN A 281 -14.52 12.83 -31.43
CA ASN A 281 -14.13 12.01 -32.57
C ASN A 281 -15.05 10.77 -32.72
N ARG A 282 -15.24 10.29 -33.96
CA ARG A 282 -16.04 9.11 -34.33
C ARG A 282 -15.84 7.94 -33.37
N ASP A 283 -14.59 7.58 -33.10
CA ASP A 283 -14.25 6.42 -32.26
C ASP A 283 -14.76 6.63 -30.82
N ALA A 284 -14.66 7.85 -30.28
CA ALA A 284 -15.16 8.17 -28.95
C ALA A 284 -16.69 8.13 -28.86
N ILE A 285 -17.40 8.54 -29.92
CA ILE A 285 -18.86 8.44 -30.00
C ILE A 285 -19.29 6.97 -30.06
N LEU A 286 -18.63 6.16 -30.90
CA LEU A 286 -18.91 4.73 -31.01
C LEU A 286 -18.62 3.99 -29.69
N ASP A 287 -17.51 4.30 -29.03
CA ASP A 287 -17.15 3.72 -27.73
C ASP A 287 -18.15 4.11 -26.63
N ALA A 288 -18.60 5.37 -26.60
CA ALA A 288 -19.61 5.84 -25.67
C ALA A 288 -20.97 5.16 -25.90
N HIS A 289 -21.40 5.08 -27.16
CA HIS A 289 -22.64 4.39 -27.52
C HIS A 289 -22.58 2.89 -27.16
N ALA A 290 -21.47 2.21 -27.48
CA ALA A 290 -21.26 0.82 -27.09
C ALA A 290 -21.19 0.62 -25.56
N ALA A 291 -20.71 1.61 -24.81
CA ALA A 291 -20.70 1.59 -23.35
C ALA A 291 -22.12 1.74 -22.77
N LEU A 292 -22.96 2.60 -23.34
CA LEU A 292 -24.36 2.79 -22.96
C LEU A 292 -25.23 1.58 -23.28
N MET A 293 -24.99 0.93 -24.42
CA MET A 293 -25.73 -0.28 -24.85
C MET A 293 -25.34 -1.55 -24.07
N ARG A 294 -24.24 -1.53 -23.32
CA ARG A 294 -23.84 -2.68 -22.49
C ARG A 294 -24.68 -2.67 -21.21
N PRO A 295 -25.43 -3.75 -20.91
CA PRO A 295 -26.09 -3.85 -19.62
C PRO A 295 -25.03 -3.78 -18.51
N PRO A 296 -25.30 -3.08 -17.40
CA PRO A 296 -24.36 -2.98 -16.30
C PRO A 296 -24.00 -4.39 -15.82
N ARG A 297 -22.73 -4.75 -15.98
CA ARG A 297 -22.25 -6.08 -15.59
C ARG A 297 -22.34 -6.16 -14.06
N SER A 298 -23.23 -7.01 -13.55
CA SER A 298 -23.45 -7.24 -12.12
C SER A 298 -22.27 -7.93 -11.39
N LYS A 299 -21.15 -8.19 -12.08
CA LYS A 299 -19.93 -8.75 -11.49
C LYS A 299 -18.73 -7.85 -11.75
N PRO A 300 -17.99 -7.45 -10.70
CA PRO A 300 -16.75 -6.70 -10.87
C PRO A 300 -15.75 -7.56 -11.65
N ILE A 301 -15.22 -7.00 -12.74
CA ILE A 301 -14.09 -7.57 -13.45
C ILE A 301 -12.86 -7.20 -12.62
N LEU A 302 -12.39 -8.14 -11.79
CA LEU A 302 -11.02 -8.03 -11.27
C LEU A 302 -10.08 -8.08 -12.50
N PRO A 303 -9.23 -7.07 -12.72
CA PRO A 303 -8.28 -7.13 -13.81
C PRO A 303 -7.41 -8.37 -13.62
N ARG A 304 -7.40 -9.27 -14.62
CA ARG A 304 -6.40 -10.33 -14.68
C ARG A 304 -5.04 -9.64 -14.81
N VAL A 305 -4.26 -9.66 -13.72
CA VAL A 305 -2.85 -9.27 -13.73
C VAL A 305 -2.17 -10.10 -14.82
N ARG A 306 -1.95 -9.49 -15.98
CA ARG A 306 -1.13 -10.09 -17.03
C ARG A 306 0.29 -10.12 -16.49
N SER A 307 0.90 -11.30 -16.45
CA SER A 307 2.33 -11.48 -16.23
C SER A 307 3.08 -10.58 -17.20
N LEU A 308 3.63 -9.47 -16.72
CA LEU A 308 4.55 -8.64 -17.47
C LEU A 308 5.87 -9.42 -17.59
N ASP A 309 6.03 -10.08 -18.73
CA ASP A 309 7.32 -10.58 -19.17
C ASP A 309 8.30 -9.41 -19.23
N CYS A 310 9.36 -9.54 -18.43
CA CYS A 310 10.43 -8.58 -18.27
C CYS A 310 11.28 -8.54 -19.56
N ALA A 311 10.83 -7.77 -20.56
CA ALA A 311 11.64 -7.45 -21.74
C ALA A 311 12.51 -6.23 -21.44
N THR A 312 13.79 -6.51 -21.25
CA THR A 312 14.88 -5.55 -21.08
C THR A 312 14.95 -4.61 -22.30
N SER A 313 14.77 -3.31 -22.08
CA SER A 313 15.11 -2.29 -23.09
C SER A 313 15.76 -1.07 -22.43
N LYS A 314 17.03 -0.87 -22.78
CA LYS A 314 17.89 0.27 -22.40
C LYS A 314 17.38 1.56 -23.05
N ARG A 315 17.65 2.70 -22.37
CA ARG A 315 17.57 4.13 -22.79
C ARG A 315 16.21 4.78 -22.46
N LYS A 316 16.11 5.98 -21.84
CA LYS A 316 16.99 7.15 -21.70
C LYS A 316 16.52 7.99 -20.48
N ARG A 317 17.51 8.43 -19.68
CA ARG A 317 17.66 9.75 -19.01
C ARG A 317 16.45 10.40 -18.31
N CYS A 318 16.55 10.42 -16.98
CA CYS A 318 15.93 11.39 -16.08
C CYS A 318 16.32 12.84 -16.44
N VAL A 319 15.35 13.75 -16.42
CA VAL A 319 15.53 15.11 -15.90
C VAL A 319 14.29 15.40 -15.06
N ALA A 320 14.47 15.37 -13.75
CA ALA A 320 13.56 15.99 -12.80
C ALA A 320 13.93 17.47 -12.72
N GLN A 321 12.95 18.36 -12.86
CA GLN A 321 13.07 19.72 -12.38
C GLN A 321 11.87 20.06 -11.50
N SER A 322 12.19 20.15 -10.22
CA SER A 322 11.43 20.71 -9.13
C SER A 322 11.35 22.25 -9.26
N SER A 323 10.18 22.82 -9.01
CA SER A 323 10.08 24.16 -8.43
C SER A 323 8.82 24.27 -7.57
N TRP A 324 9.02 24.15 -6.25
CA TRP A 324 8.15 24.67 -5.20
C TRP A 324 8.75 25.98 -4.69
N ARG A 325 7.90 26.88 -4.17
CA ARG A 325 8.10 28.25 -3.61
C ARG A 325 7.65 29.33 -4.59
N ASP A 326 6.78 30.30 -4.30
CA ASP A 326 6.21 30.89 -3.06
C ASP A 326 4.76 31.35 -3.42
N GLY A 327 3.73 31.33 -2.57
CA GLY A 327 3.63 32.06 -1.31
C GLY A 327 3.28 33.54 -1.55
N CYS A 328 2.00 33.89 -1.82
CA CYS A 328 1.43 35.22 -1.53
C CYS A 328 -0.09 35.29 -1.80
N TRP A 329 -0.89 35.38 -0.73
CA TRP A 329 -2.20 36.07 -0.76
C TRP A 329 -1.95 37.58 -0.93
N PRO A 330 -2.82 38.31 -1.63
CA PRO A 330 -3.70 39.21 -0.86
C PRO A 330 -5.13 39.35 -1.44
N GLY A 331 -6.07 39.61 -0.54
CA GLY A 331 -7.42 40.02 -0.87
C GLY A 331 -7.54 41.49 -1.32
N ALA A 332 -8.80 41.87 -1.52
CA ALA A 332 -9.40 43.20 -1.71
C ALA A 332 -10.00 43.44 -3.11
N MET A 333 -11.34 43.39 -3.13
CA MET A 333 -12.22 44.27 -3.91
C MET A 333 -11.71 45.72 -3.88
N PRO A 334 -11.89 46.54 -4.94
CA PRO A 334 -13.24 47.06 -5.25
C PRO A 334 -13.54 47.33 -6.74
N SER A 335 -14.82 47.18 -7.10
CA SER A 335 -15.67 48.14 -7.84
C SER A 335 -17.09 47.59 -7.91
#